data_AF-A0A820PB55-F1
#
_entry.id   AF-A0A820PB55-F1
#
_cell.length_a   1.000
_cell.length_b   1.000
_cell.length_c   1.000
_cell.angle_alpha   90.00
_cell.angle_beta   90.00
_cell.angle_gamma   90.00
#
_symmetry.space_group_name_H-M   'P 1'
#
loop_
_entity.id
_entity.type
_entity.pdbx_description
1 polymer ?
#
loop_
_entity_poly.entity_id
_entity_poly.type
_entity_poly.pdbx_seq_one_letter_code
_entity_poly.pdbx_strand_id
1 'polypeptide(L)'
;EFSSEEQQEIFFDSNVTFRLKSMRMEEDMWFIEMIASNQGEIIKEKYIKDSHRQMEGLSMRILFGRLMCDMGQWNQSQQFFEHLLNNSNSNNEDIGKIEYSLGEVLQWKGEWSEARRYYDLAYERMMN
;
A
#
# COMPACT_ATOMS: atom_id res chain seq x y z
N GLU A 1 -5.92 34.70 -41.86
CA GLU A 1 -6.21 34.71 -40.41
C GLU A 1 -5.96 33.30 -39.89
N PHE A 2 -4.84 33.09 -39.19
CA PHE A 2 -4.62 31.85 -38.47
C PHE A 2 -5.38 31.98 -37.15
N SER A 3 -6.47 31.23 -36.98
CA SER A 3 -7.11 31.09 -35.69
C SER A 3 -6.12 30.41 -34.76
N SER A 4 -5.58 31.15 -33.80
CA SER A 4 -4.91 30.59 -32.65
C SER A 4 -5.96 29.83 -31.86
N GLU A 5 -6.14 28.53 -32.15
CA GLU A 5 -6.79 27.64 -31.21
C GLU A 5 -6.04 27.81 -29.89
N GLU A 6 -6.73 28.26 -28.84
CA GLU A 6 -6.19 28.31 -27.50
C GLU A 6 -5.71 26.90 -27.16
N GLN A 7 -4.39 26.70 -27.23
CA GLN A 7 -3.78 25.49 -26.72
C GLN A 7 -4.08 25.48 -25.23
N GLN A 8 -5.04 24.64 -24.85
CA GLN A 8 -5.38 24.43 -23.46
C GLN A 8 -4.26 23.57 -22.86
N GLU A 9 -3.17 24.25 -22.49
CA GLU A 9 -2.06 23.62 -21.79
C GLU A 9 -2.56 23.07 -20.46
N ILE A 10 -2.35 21.77 -20.24
CA ILE A 10 -2.61 21.13 -18.96
C ILE A 10 -1.30 21.20 -18.17
N PHE A 11 -1.33 21.83 -16.99
CA PHE A 11 -0.20 21.78 -16.07
C PHE A 11 -0.12 20.36 -15.49
N PHE A 12 0.97 19.65 -15.78
CA PHE A 12 1.20 18.28 -15.30
C PHE A 12 1.96 18.32 -13.97
N ASP A 13 1.38 17.73 -12.93
CA ASP A 13 2.08 17.35 -11.69
C ASP A 13 1.86 15.85 -11.40
N SER A 14 2.43 15.35 -10.30
CA SER A 14 2.34 13.93 -9.93
C SER A 14 0.93 13.44 -9.58
N ASN A 15 -0.04 14.34 -9.39
CA ASN A 15 -1.43 14.03 -9.03
C ASN A 15 -2.40 14.20 -10.20
N VAL A 16 -1.94 14.68 -11.36
CA VAL A 16 -2.81 14.82 -12.53
C VAL A 16 -3.14 13.44 -13.08
N THR A 17 -4.42 13.07 -12.97
CA THR A 17 -4.93 11.82 -13.52
C THR A 17 -5.51 12.03 -14.91
N PHE A 18 -5.30 11.04 -15.77
CA PHE A 18 -5.83 11.02 -17.12
C PHE A 18 -6.81 9.86 -17.28
N ARG A 19 -7.97 10.14 -17.86
CA ARG A 19 -8.89 9.11 -18.33
C ARG A 19 -8.59 8.83 -19.80
N LEU A 20 -8.30 7.58 -20.12
CA LEU A 20 -8.17 7.13 -21.51
C LEU A 20 -9.50 7.35 -22.25
N LYS A 21 -9.45 8.03 -23.39
CA LYS A 21 -10.61 8.24 -24.27
C LYS A 21 -10.56 7.32 -25.48
N SER A 22 -9.42 7.29 -26.18
CA SER A 22 -9.23 6.43 -27.33
C SER A 22 -7.77 6.05 -27.49
N MET A 23 -7.51 4.91 -28.14
CA MET A 23 -6.18 4.48 -28.50
C MET A 23 -6.25 3.87 -29.90
N ARG A 24 -5.41 4.34 -30.81
CA ARG A 24 -5.35 3.82 -32.19
C ARG A 24 -3.91 3.77 -32.67
N MET A 25 -3.65 2.82 -33.56
CA MET A 25 -2.36 2.67 -34.21
C MET A 25 -2.51 3.15 -35.65
N GLU A 26 -1.66 4.08 -36.06
CA GLU A 26 -1.56 4.53 -37.44
C GLU A 26 -0.13 4.32 -37.90
N GLU A 27 0.03 3.58 -39.01
CA GLU A 27 1.31 3.07 -39.46
C GLU A 27 1.99 2.25 -38.34
N ASP A 28 3.03 2.81 -37.71
CA ASP A 28 3.76 2.22 -36.57
C ASP A 28 3.74 3.12 -35.32
N MET A 29 2.79 4.05 -35.22
CA MET A 29 2.67 5.00 -34.11
C MET A 29 1.37 4.85 -33.34
N TRP A 30 1.45 4.82 -32.00
CA TRP A 30 0.29 4.84 -31.12
C TRP A 30 -0.15 6.27 -30.82
N PHE A 31 -1.40 6.56 -31.18
CA PHE A 31 -2.10 7.79 -30.80
C PHE A 31 -3.00 7.49 -29.61
N ILE A 32 -2.69 8.08 -28.46
CA ILE A 32 -3.43 7.91 -27.22
C ILE A 32 -4.13 9.23 -26.89
N GLU A 33 -5.44 9.24 -26.97
CA GLU A 33 -6.26 10.39 -26.59
C GLU A 33 -6.67 10.26 -25.12
N MET A 34 -6.40 11.29 -24.33
CA MET A 34 -6.64 11.31 -22.90
C MET A 34 -7.37 12.59 -22.47
N ILE A 35 -8.15 12.48 -21.40
CA ILE A 35 -8.83 13.62 -20.77
C ILE A 35 -8.25 13.82 -19.38
N ALA A 36 -7.72 15.01 -19.09
CA ALA A 36 -7.30 15.40 -17.75
C ALA A 36 -8.48 15.35 -16.78
N SER A 37 -8.23 14.85 -15.58
CA SER A 37 -9.25 14.59 -14.58
C SER A 37 -8.75 14.95 -13.18
N ASN A 38 -9.67 15.45 -12.35
CA ASN A 38 -9.45 15.71 -10.93
C ASN A 38 -9.63 14.47 -10.04
N GLN A 39 -9.85 13.29 -10.61
CA GLN A 39 -10.04 12.04 -9.87
C GLN A 39 -8.80 11.66 -9.02
N GLY A 40 -7.62 12.16 -9.39
CA GLY A 40 -6.39 12.02 -8.61
C GLY A 40 -6.53 12.48 -7.17
N GLU A 41 -7.25 13.58 -6.92
CA GLU A 41 -7.48 14.08 -5.57
C GLU A 41 -8.31 13.09 -4.76
N ILE A 42 -9.38 12.56 -5.35
CA ILE A 42 -10.27 11.58 -4.71
C ILE A 42 -9.50 10.28 -4.42
N ILE A 43 -8.67 9.82 -5.36
CA ILE A 43 -7.83 8.63 -5.18
C ILE A 43 -6.83 8.85 -4.04
N LYS A 44 -6.18 10.00 -4.00
CA LYS A 44 -5.22 10.37 -2.96
C LYS A 44 -5.87 10.47 -1.58
N GLU A 45 -6.99 11.17 -1.46
CA GLU A 45 -7.75 11.28 -0.22
C GLU A 45 -8.19 9.90 0.29
N LYS A 46 -8.70 9.05 -0.62
CA LYS A 46 -9.07 7.68 -0.29
C LYS A 46 -7.87 6.89 0.22
N TYR A 47 -6.74 6.95 -0.48
CA TYR A 47 -5.52 6.26 -0.08
C TYR A 47 -5.05 6.69 1.31
N ILE A 48 -4.95 8.00 1.57
CA ILE A 48 -4.56 8.55 2.87
C ILE A 48 -5.50 8.05 3.96
N LYS A 49 -6.82 8.08 3.72
CA LYS A 49 -7.83 7.64 4.68
C LYS A 49 -7.73 6.14 4.97
N ASP A 50 -7.53 5.33 3.94
CA ASP A 50 -7.42 3.88 4.08
C ASP A 50 -6.10 3.50 4.79
N SER A 51 -4.99 4.20 4.49
CA SER A 51 -3.73 4.05 5.23
C SER A 51 -3.89 4.42 6.70
N HIS A 52 -4.53 5.56 7.02
CA HIS A 52 -4.81 5.94 8.41
C HIS A 52 -5.61 4.87 9.15
N ARG A 53 -6.68 4.35 8.55
CA ARG A 53 -7.49 3.28 9.14
C ARG A 53 -6.70 2.00 9.39
N GLN A 54 -5.79 1.63 8.49
CA GLN A 54 -4.94 0.45 8.69
C GLN A 54 -3.91 0.65 9.82
N MET A 55 -3.51 1.89 10.09
CA MET A 55 -2.59 2.25 11.17
C MET A 55 -3.31 2.46 12.51
N GLU A 56 -4.61 2.74 12.50
CA GLU A 56 -5.42 2.98 13.70
C GLU A 56 -5.36 1.78 14.65
N GLY A 57 -5.03 2.06 15.91
CA GLY A 57 -4.94 1.03 16.95
C GLY A 57 -3.73 0.11 16.87
N LEU A 58 -2.74 0.39 15.99
CA LEU A 58 -1.44 -0.27 16.01
C LEU A 58 -0.48 0.47 16.96
N SER A 59 0.38 -0.28 17.66
CA SER A 59 1.45 0.34 18.46
C SER A 59 2.52 0.93 17.54
N MET A 60 3.26 1.93 18.02
CA MET A 60 4.39 2.51 17.27
C MET A 60 5.43 1.46 16.88
N ARG A 61 5.62 0.42 17.70
CA ARG A 61 6.53 -0.70 17.38
C ARG A 61 6.02 -1.52 16.20
N ILE A 62 4.72 -1.83 16.16
CA ILE A 62 4.12 -2.54 15.02
C ILE A 62 4.24 -1.70 13.74
N LEU A 63 3.94 -0.40 13.81
CA LEU A 63 4.08 0.52 12.68
C LEU A 63 5.51 0.56 12.16
N PHE A 64 6.50 0.60 13.05
CA PHE A 64 7.91 0.57 12.67
C PHE A 64 8.30 -0.74 11.94
N GLY A 65 7.83 -1.88 12.45
CA GLY A 65 8.02 -3.17 11.79
C GLY A 65 7.42 -3.22 10.38
N ARG A 66 6.20 -2.70 10.21
CA ARG A 66 5.53 -2.62 8.90
C ARG A 66 6.25 -1.68 7.94
N LEU A 67 6.70 -0.52 8.41
CA LEU A 67 7.48 0.41 7.60
C LEU A 67 8.75 -0.26 7.04
N MET A 68 9.46 -1.06 7.85
CA MET A 68 10.59 -1.84 7.34
C MET A 68 10.17 -2.79 6.21
N CYS A 69 9.00 -3.44 6.34
CA CYS A 69 8.46 -4.31 5.30
C CYS A 69 8.13 -3.53 4.01
N ASP A 70 7.48 -2.37 4.13
CA ASP A 70 7.12 -1.49 3.00
C ASP A 70 8.35 -0.94 2.27
N MET A 71 9.46 -0.75 2.98
CA MET A 71 10.76 -0.38 2.42
C MET A 71 11.52 -1.57 1.77
N GLY A 72 10.93 -2.76 1.73
CA GLY A 72 11.57 -3.96 1.20
C GLY A 72 12.58 -4.64 2.14
N GLN A 73 12.67 -4.19 3.39
CA GLN A 73 13.60 -4.71 4.40
C GLN A 73 13.02 -5.96 5.11
N TRP A 74 12.55 -6.94 4.34
CA TRP A 74 11.73 -8.04 4.86
C TRP A 74 12.44 -8.89 5.92
N ASN A 75 13.72 -9.19 5.74
CA ASN A 75 14.48 -9.97 6.72
C ASN A 75 14.64 -9.24 8.06
N GLN A 76 14.85 -7.91 8.02
CA GLN A 76 14.98 -7.09 9.23
C GLN A 76 13.61 -6.95 9.92
N SER A 77 12.55 -6.74 9.14
CA SER A 77 11.17 -6.69 9.64
C SER A 77 10.77 -8.00 10.32
N GLN A 78 11.07 -9.15 9.72
CA GLN A 78 10.80 -10.47 10.30
C GLN A 78 11.53 -10.64 11.64
N GLN A 79 12.84 -10.42 11.68
CA GLN A 79 13.62 -10.54 12.91
C GLN A 79 13.10 -9.60 14.01
N PHE A 80 12.70 -8.39 13.62
CA PHE A 80 12.13 -7.42 14.54
C PHE A 80 10.80 -7.92 15.14
N PHE A 81 9.88 -8.43 14.31
CA PHE A 81 8.60 -8.93 14.82
C PHE A 81 8.74 -10.25 15.60
N GLU A 82 9.64 -11.15 15.22
CA GLU A 82 9.97 -12.35 16.01
C GLU A 82 10.52 -11.97 17.39
N HIS A 83 11.40 -10.97 17.43
CA HIS A 83 11.90 -10.41 18.69
C HIS A 83 10.75 -9.79 19.50
N LEU A 84 9.85 -9.04 18.86
CA LEU A 84 8.70 -8.43 19.52
C LEU A 84 7.77 -9.50 20.11
N LEU A 85 7.50 -10.57 19.36
CA LEU A 85 6.67 -11.71 19.76
C LEU A 85 7.27 -12.48 20.95
N ASN A 86 8.60 -12.66 20.96
CA ASN A 86 9.30 -13.34 22.06
C ASN A 86 9.37 -12.49 23.34
N ASN A 87 9.30 -11.16 23.21
CA ASN A 87 9.40 -10.22 24.33
C ASN A 87 8.06 -9.56 24.69
N SER A 88 6.96 -9.92 24.01
CA SER A 88 5.63 -9.41 24.30
C SER A 88 5.11 -10.04 25.59
N ASN A 89 5.57 -9.54 26.72
CA ASN A 89 4.94 -9.77 28.01
C ASN A 89 3.61 -9.03 28.02
N SER A 90 2.50 -9.71 27.67
CA SER A 90 1.04 -9.49 27.88
C SER A 90 0.42 -8.10 28.18
N ASN A 91 1.18 -7.01 28.15
CA ASN A 91 0.87 -5.81 28.91
C ASN A 91 0.85 -4.55 28.04
N ASN A 92 0.50 -4.67 26.74
CA ASN A 92 -0.10 -3.59 25.92
C ASN A 92 -0.08 -3.90 24.40
N GLU A 93 0.70 -4.89 23.96
CA GLU A 93 0.73 -5.26 22.54
C GLU A 93 -0.15 -6.47 22.26
N ASP A 94 -1.10 -6.25 21.38
CA ASP A 94 -1.97 -7.29 20.84
C ASP A 94 -1.10 -8.24 20.01
N ILE A 95 -0.82 -9.40 20.60
CA ILE A 95 0.02 -10.44 20.00
C ILE A 95 -0.57 -10.87 18.65
N GLY A 96 -1.90 -10.83 18.48
CA GLY A 96 -2.54 -11.18 17.22
C GLY A 96 -2.13 -10.21 16.10
N LYS A 97 -1.92 -8.93 16.42
CA LYS A 97 -1.44 -7.93 15.44
C LYS A 97 0.02 -8.15 15.06
N ILE A 98 0.84 -8.63 16.00
CA ILE A 98 2.24 -9.00 15.75
C ILE A 98 2.29 -10.23 14.85
N GLU A 99 1.53 -11.27 15.18
CA GLU A 99 1.41 -12.49 14.37
C GLU A 99 0.90 -12.18 12.96
N TYR A 100 -0.14 -11.35 12.84
CA TYR A 100 -0.63 -10.90 11.53
C TYR A 100 0.45 -10.17 10.73
N SER A 101 1.20 -9.28 11.36
CA SER A 101 2.27 -8.52 10.68
C SER A 101 3.45 -9.41 10.28
N LEU A 102 3.75 -10.49 11.04
CA LEU A 102 4.69 -11.52 10.61
C LEU A 102 4.19 -12.26 9.36
N GLY A 103 2.90 -12.58 9.32
CA GLY A 103 2.25 -13.14 8.14
C GLY A 103 2.47 -12.27 6.90
N GLU A 104 2.26 -10.96 7.01
CA GLU A 104 2.49 -10.00 5.92
C GLU A 104 3.93 -10.01 5.45
N VAL A 105 4.90 -9.97 6.36
CA VAL A 105 6.33 -9.98 6.00
C VAL A 105 6.71 -11.25 5.25
N LEU A 106 6.26 -12.42 5.73
CA LEU A 106 6.54 -13.71 5.09
C LEU A 106 5.86 -13.83 3.73
N GLN A 107 4.66 -13.27 3.58
CA GLN A 107 3.96 -13.17 2.32
C GLN A 107 4.79 -12.40 1.29
N TRP A 108 5.34 -11.24 1.66
CA TRP A 108 6.20 -10.44 0.78
C TRP A 108 7.50 -11.15 0.39
N LYS A 109 8.01 -12.05 1.26
CA LYS A 109 9.14 -12.93 0.95
C LYS A 109 8.78 -14.11 0.04
N GLY A 110 7.50 -14.38 -0.19
CA GLY A 110 7.00 -15.55 -0.92
C GLY A 110 6.96 -16.84 -0.08
N GLU A 111 7.04 -16.73 1.24
CA GLU A 111 6.99 -17.85 2.19
C GLU A 111 5.53 -18.15 2.60
N TRP A 112 4.70 -18.46 1.59
CA TRP A 112 3.23 -18.51 1.71
C TRP A 112 2.71 -19.46 2.79
N SER A 113 3.32 -20.64 2.97
CA SER A 113 2.88 -21.62 3.96
C SER A 113 3.08 -21.12 5.39
N GLU A 114 4.22 -20.46 5.65
CA GLU A 114 4.52 -19.91 6.96
C GLU A 114 3.70 -18.64 7.23
N ALA A 115 3.52 -17.80 6.21
CA ALA A 115 2.61 -16.66 6.27
C ALA A 115 1.20 -17.10 6.67
N ARG A 116 0.68 -18.17 6.04
CA ARG A 116 -0.64 -18.73 6.37
C ARG A 116 -0.73 -19.16 7.82
N ARG A 117 0.29 -19.85 8.34
CA ARG A 117 0.34 -20.28 9.75
C ARG A 117 0.20 -19.10 10.70
N TYR A 118 0.91 -18.01 10.45
CA TYR A 118 0.83 -16.80 11.28
C TYR A 118 -0.53 -16.08 11.16
N TYR A 119 -1.13 -16.06 9.96
CA TYR A 119 -2.48 -15.53 9.79
C TYR A 119 -3.53 -16.34 10.55
N ASP A 120 -3.43 -17.67 10.54
CA ASP A 120 -4.35 -18.53 11.29
C ASP A 120 -4.19 -18.30 12.82
N LEU A 121 -2.96 -18.19 13.33
CA LEU A 121 -2.71 -17.84 14.74
C LEU A 121 -3.30 -16.48 15.13
N ALA A 122 -3.07 -15.46 14.30
CA ALA A 122 -3.62 -14.13 14.53
C ALA A 122 -5.15 -14.14 14.56
N TYR A 123 -5.77 -14.86 13.62
CA TYR A 123 -7.22 -15.01 13.56
C TYR A 123 -7.77 -15.69 14.82
N GLU A 124 -7.18 -16.83 15.22
CA GLU A 124 -7.59 -17.54 16.44
C GLU A 124 -7.47 -16.65 17.68
N ARG A 125 -6.43 -15.81 17.77
CA ARG A 125 -6.20 -14.95 18.93
C ARG A 125 -7.09 -13.71 18.96
N MET A 126 -7.47 -13.17 17.80
CA MET A 126 -8.32 -11.97 17.71
C MET A 126 -9.82 -12.30 17.82
N MET A 127 -10.21 -13.54 17.52
CA MET A 127 -11.60 -13.99 17.55
C MET A 127 -12.02 -14.63 18.88
N ASN A 128 -11.06 -14.97 19.74
CA ASN A 128 -11.28 -15.48 21.10
C ASN A 128 -11.14 -14.38 22.15
#